data_AF-A0A2N1PJA1-F1
#
_entry.id   AF-A0A2N1PJA1-F1
#
_cell.length_a   1.000
_cell.length_b   1.000
_cell.length_c   1.000
_cell.angle_alpha   90.00
_cell.angle_beta   90.00
_cell.angle_gamma   90.00
#
_symmetry.space_group_name_H-M   'P 1'
#
loop_
_entity.id
_entity.type
_entity.pdbx_description
1 polymer ?
#
loop_
_entity_poly.entity_id
_entity_poly.type
_entity_poly.pdbx_seq_one_letter_code
_entity_poly.pdbx_strand_id
1 'polypeptide(L)' 'MIGYAILKLHSDAHCEIYSLGVFPEFHSRGISSRLFSEIEHFCFQNHLRLLKGP' A
#
# COMPACT_ATOMS: atom_id res chain seq x y z
N MET A 1 -6.92 -7.00 13.07
CA MET A 1 -6.26 -6.12 12.07
C MET A 1 -5.05 -5.49 12.75
N ILE A 2 -3.85 -5.49 12.15
CA ILE A 2 -2.60 -4.99 12.78
C ILE A 2 -1.98 -3.77 12.05
N GLY A 3 -2.51 -3.45 10.89
CA GLY A 3 -2.14 -2.33 10.04
C GLY A 3 -3.14 -2.16 8.90
N TYR A 4 -3.01 -1.08 8.14
CA TYR A 4 -3.87 -0.73 7.02
C TYR A 4 -3.10 0.02 5.93
N ALA A 5 -3.64 0.01 4.72
CA ALA A 5 -3.23 0.88 3.63
C ALA A 5 -4.47 1.38 2.88
N ILE A 6 -4.46 2.63 2.46
CA ILE A 6 -5.51 3.27 1.67
C ILE A 6 -4.89 3.69 0.35
N LEU A 7 -5.44 3.16 -0.75
CA LEU A 7 -5.05 3.53 -2.10
C LEU A 7 -6.07 4.53 -2.64
N LYS A 8 -5.57 5.61 -3.26
CA LYS A 8 -6.40 6.53 -4.03
C LYS A 8 -6.21 6.23 -5.51
N LEU A 9 -7.30 5.94 -6.19
CA LEU A 9 -7.32 5.78 -7.65
C LEU A 9 -7.38 7.17 -8.29
N HIS A 10 -6.47 7.43 -9.23
CA HIS A 10 -6.47 8.65 -10.04
C HIS A 10 -7.09 8.44 -11.42
N SER A 11 -6.97 7.21 -11.93
CA SER A 11 -7.54 6.75 -13.20
C SER A 11 -7.66 5.22 -13.16
N ASP A 12 -8.24 4.63 -14.20
CA ASP A 12 -8.35 3.17 -14.36
C ASP A 12 -6.98 2.46 -14.41
N ALA A 13 -5.88 3.19 -14.59
CA ALA A 13 -4.53 2.65 -14.69
C ALA A 13 -3.55 3.17 -13.64
N HIS A 14 -3.94 4.11 -12.77
CA HIS A 14 -3.01 4.75 -11.83
C HIS A 14 -3.60 4.89 -10.43
N CYS A 15 -2.77 4.60 -9.43
CA CYS A 15 -3.12 4.78 -8.02
C CYS A 15 -1.93 5.29 -7.21
N GLU A 16 -2.20 5.89 -6.06
CA GLU A 16 -1.20 6.29 -5.08
C GLU A 16 -1.53 5.72 -3.70
N ILE A 17 -0.52 5.55 -2.85
CA ILE A 17 -0.75 5.26 -1.44
C ILE A 17 -1.09 6.58 -0.75
N TYR A 18 -2.37 6.72 -0.39
CA TYR A 18 -2.84 7.90 0.32
C TYR A 18 -2.50 7.85 1.82
N SER A 19 -2.57 6.66 2.41
CA SER A 19 -2.22 6.46 3.82
C SER A 19 -1.78 5.03 4.08
N LEU A 20 -0.83 4.86 4.99
CA LEU A 20 -0.39 3.56 5.48
C LEU A 20 -0.11 3.67 6.97
N GLY A 21 -0.61 2.70 7.74
CA GLY A 21 -0.44 2.69 9.19
C GLY A 21 -0.28 1.28 9.74
N VAL A 22 0.52 1.16 10.79
CA VAL A 22 0.71 -0.06 11.57
C VAL A 22 0.62 0.34 13.04
N PHE A 23 -0.05 -0.47 13.88
CA PHE A 23 -0.10 -0.14 15.30
C PHE A 23 1.32 -0.12 15.90
N PRO A 24 1.63 0.86 16.78
CA PRO A 24 2.98 1.04 17.33
C PRO A 24 3.60 -0.23 17.94
N GLU A 25 2.82 -1.06 18.60
CA GLU A 25 3.25 -2.32 19.21
C GLU A 25 3.76 -3.39 18.21
N PHE A 26 3.47 -3.20 16.91
CA PHE A 26 3.94 -4.04 15.82
C PHE A 26 5.01 -3.36 14.93
N HIS A 27 5.49 -2.18 15.30
CA HIS A 27 6.61 -1.54 14.62
C HIS A 27 7.87 -2.40 14.71
N SER A 28 8.79 -2.23 13.76
CA SER A 28 10.04 -3.00 13.62
C SER A 28 9.88 -4.50 13.37
N ARG A 29 8.65 -5.00 13.13
CA ARG A 29 8.38 -6.40 12.76
C ARG A 29 8.28 -6.64 11.25
N GLY A 30 8.69 -5.67 10.43
CA GLY A 30 8.63 -5.78 8.97
C GLY A 30 7.22 -5.68 8.34
N ILE A 31 6.18 -5.39 9.15
CA ILE A 31 4.79 -5.33 8.68
C ILE A 31 4.59 -4.32 7.55
N SER A 32 5.20 -3.13 7.66
CA SER A 32 5.10 -2.11 6.60
C SER A 32 5.67 -2.62 5.28
N SER A 33 6.82 -3.30 5.31
CA SER A 33 7.42 -3.87 4.10
C SER A 33 6.53 -4.94 3.47
N ARG A 34 5.91 -5.81 4.29
CA ARG A 34 4.95 -6.79 3.78
C ARG A 34 3.73 -6.11 3.15
N LEU A 35 3.17 -5.09 3.80
CA LEU A 35 2.05 -4.32 3.24
C LEU A 35 2.41 -3.70 1.89
N PHE A 36 3.60 -3.12 1.74
CA PHE A 36 4.06 -2.61 0.45
C PHE A 36 4.10 -3.69 -0.63
N SER A 37 4.68 -4.86 -0.34
CA SER A 37 4.71 -5.96 -1.31
C SER A 37 3.31 -6.45 -1.72
N GLU A 38 2.36 -6.51 -0.77
CA GLU A 38 0.98 -6.87 -1.09
C GLU A 38 0.28 -5.80 -1.94
N ILE A 39 0.57 -4.52 -1.70
CA ILE A 39 0.07 -3.40 -2.52
C ILE A 39 0.63 -3.50 -3.95
N GLU A 40 1.93 -3.74 -4.10
CA GLU A 40 2.56 -3.93 -5.42
C GLU A 40 1.94 -5.13 -6.16
N HIS A 41 1.72 -6.23 -5.45
CA HIS A 41 1.07 -7.41 -6.02
C HIS A 41 -0.37 -7.10 -6.46
N PHE A 42 -1.16 -6.44 -5.60
CA PHE A 42 -2.52 -6.00 -5.93
C PHE A 42 -2.53 -5.10 -7.18
N CYS A 43 -1.62 -4.13 -7.26
CA CYS A 43 -1.54 -3.23 -8.40
C CYS A 43 -1.21 -3.99 -9.69
N PHE A 44 -0.24 -4.92 -9.63
CA PHE A 44 0.11 -5.77 -10.77
C PHE A 44 -1.08 -6.61 -11.27
N GLN A 45 -1.82 -7.26 -10.36
CA GLN A 45 -2.98 -8.07 -10.71
C GLN A 45 -4.11 -7.26 -11.35
N ASN A 46 -4.23 -5.98 -11.00
CA ASN A 46 -5.30 -5.10 -11.49
C ASN A 46 -4.83 -4.16 -12.62
N HIS A 47 -3.64 -4.39 -13.20
CA HIS A 47 -3.06 -3.52 -14.23
C HIS A 47 -2.95 -2.04 -13.80
N LEU A 48 -2.81 -1.79 -12.50
CA LEU A 48 -2.60 -0.47 -11.93
C LEU A 48 -1.12 -0.17 -11.81
N ARG A 49 -0.75 1.08 -12.12
CA ARG A 49 0.58 1.61 -11.86
C ARG A 49 0.57 2.40 -10.56
N LEU A 50 1.41 1.99 -9.62
CA LEU A 50 1.65 2.76 -8.41
C LEU A 50 2.44 4.01 -8.78
N LEU A 51 1.82 5.17 -8.59
CA LEU A 51 2.52 6.44 -8.56
C LEU A 51 3.30 6.45 -7.24
N LYS A 52 4.59 6.80 -7.29
CA LYS A 52 5.34 7.00 -6.05
C LYS A 52 4.58 8.03 -5.23
N GLY A 53 4.13 7.63 -4.03
CA GLY A 53 3.63 8.57 -3.04
C GLY A 53 4.70 9.62 -2.71
N PRO A 54 4.31 10.75 -2.13
CA PRO A 54 5.19 11.90 -1.90
C PRO A 54 6.53 11.54 -1.24
#